data_AF-A0AAV6MDS0-F1
#
_entry.id   AF-A0AAV6MDS0-F1
#
_cell.length_a   1.000
_cell.length_b   1.000
_cell.length_c   1.000
_cell.angle_alpha   90.00
_cell.angle_beta   90.00
_cell.angle_gamma   90.00
#
_symmetry.space_group_name_H-M   'P 1'
#
loop_
_entity.id
_entity.type
_entity.pdbx_description
1 polymer ?
#
loop_
_entity_poly.entity_id
_entity_poly.type
_entity_poly.pdbx_seq_one_letter_code
_entity_poly.pdbx_strand_id
1 'polypeptide(L)'
;MQIKVKCNCGETKCLEWAVVELQGIVEAQPSFEDRLQTLEIGVLCRPSAQEVYTFTVGYHELTGSKVPLKKPLLVLKKKKCVDEDQSGDTKSATAELEVIGIIRQRILFKTRPKALISKPQPSVKERSRASGSGSAVTGQAT
;
A
#
# COMPACT_ATOMS: atom_id res chain seq x y z
N MET A 1 5.81 10.82 -34.89
CA MET A 1 5.76 11.87 -33.84
C MET A 1 6.85 11.56 -32.82
N GLN A 2 7.81 12.46 -32.59
CA GLN A 2 8.93 12.26 -31.65
C GLN A 2 8.86 13.36 -30.59
N ILE A 3 8.75 12.98 -29.32
CA ILE A 3 8.73 13.93 -28.18
C ILE A 3 10.14 13.96 -27.59
N LYS A 4 10.78 15.12 -27.63
CA LYS A 4 12.11 15.34 -27.04
C LYS A 4 11.93 15.78 -25.58
N VAL A 5 12.53 15.05 -24.64
CA VAL A 5 12.47 15.34 -23.20
C VAL A 5 13.90 15.50 -22.66
N LYS A 6 14.09 16.45 -21.73
CA LYS A 6 15.37 16.62 -21.04
C LYS A 6 15.43 15.68 -19.84
N CYS A 7 16.44 14.80 -19.79
CA CYS A 7 16.80 14.09 -18.57
C CYS A 7 17.93 14.85 -17.88
N ASN A 8 17.65 15.30 -16.66
CA ASN A 8 18.61 16.00 -15.80
C ASN A 8 19.29 15.04 -14.82
N CYS A 9 19.26 13.74 -15.13
CA CYS A 9 19.72 12.67 -14.27
C CYS A 9 21.27 12.62 -14.13
N GLY A 10 21.99 13.51 -14.83
CA GLY A 10 23.44 13.63 -14.79
C GLY A 10 24.17 12.38 -15.28
N GLU A 11 25.36 12.13 -14.73
CA GLU A 11 26.13 10.88 -14.93
C GLU A 11 25.51 9.67 -14.18
N THR A 12 24.51 9.91 -13.35
CA THR A 12 23.82 8.87 -12.59
C THR A 12 22.69 8.24 -13.40
N LYS A 13 22.42 6.94 -13.19
CA LYS A 13 21.25 6.27 -13.77
C LYS A 13 19.98 6.91 -13.22
N CYS A 14 18.98 7.13 -14.09
CA CYS A 14 17.65 7.57 -13.67
C CYS A 14 17.12 6.68 -12.53
N LEU A 15 16.47 7.29 -11.53
CA LEU A 15 15.87 6.57 -10.42
C LEU A 15 14.86 5.54 -10.93
N GLU A 16 14.92 4.32 -10.39
CA GLU A 16 13.92 3.29 -10.67
C GLU A 16 12.73 3.48 -9.71
N TRP A 17 11.56 3.68 -10.30
CA TRP A 17 10.29 3.84 -9.59
C TRP A 17 9.44 2.60 -9.80
N ALA A 18 8.49 2.37 -8.89
CA ALA A 18 7.49 1.32 -9.05
C ALA A 18 6.08 1.93 -8.92
N VAL A 19 5.13 1.34 -9.65
CA VAL A 19 3.71 1.66 -9.51
C VAL A 19 3.04 0.58 -8.69
N VAL A 20 2.21 0.99 -7.73
CA VAL A 20 1.25 0.10 -7.06
C VAL A 20 -0.06 0.15 -7.84
N GLU A 21 -0.50 -0.99 -8.36
CA GLU A 21 -1.71 -1.11 -9.16
C GLU A 21 -2.72 -2.00 -8.44
N LEU A 22 -3.92 -1.47 -8.24
CA LEU A 22 -5.02 -2.11 -7.54
C LEU A 22 -6.17 -2.32 -8.53
N GLN A 23 -6.75 -3.52 -8.54
CA GLN A 23 -7.98 -3.77 -9.30
C GLN A 23 -9.20 -3.28 -8.49
N GLY A 24 -9.56 -2.01 -8.66
CA GLY A 24 -10.69 -1.38 -7.97
C GLY A 24 -10.45 0.10 -7.74
N ILE A 25 -11.18 0.67 -6.78
CA ILE A 25 -11.06 2.08 -6.38
C ILE A 25 -10.60 2.12 -4.92
N VAL A 26 -9.67 3.02 -4.61
CA VAL A 26 -9.31 3.35 -3.23
C VAL A 26 -10.22 4.49 -2.78
N GLU A 27 -11.08 4.21 -1.84
CA GLU A 27 -12.00 5.21 -1.27
C GLU A 27 -11.34 5.85 -0.05
N ALA A 28 -11.16 7.18 -0.10
CA ALA A 28 -10.79 7.96 1.06
C ALA A 28 -12.02 8.16 1.95
N GLN A 29 -11.82 8.24 3.27
CA GLN A 29 -12.93 8.62 4.15
C GLN A 29 -13.38 10.06 3.82
N PRO A 30 -14.67 10.39 3.97
CA PRO A 30 -15.21 11.72 3.66
C PRO A 30 -14.46 12.87 4.38
N SER A 31 -13.88 12.61 5.55
CA SER A 31 -13.06 13.57 6.29
C SER A 31 -11.78 14.02 5.56
N PHE A 32 -11.39 13.35 4.48
CA PHE A 32 -10.15 13.59 3.74
C PHE A 32 -10.36 14.00 2.28
N GLU A 33 -11.59 14.34 1.86
CA GLU A 33 -12.00 14.50 0.44
C GLU A 33 -10.96 15.24 -0.44
N ASP A 34 -10.41 16.36 0.05
CA ASP A 34 -9.42 17.17 -0.69
C ASP A 34 -7.97 17.04 -0.19
N ARG A 35 -7.73 16.25 0.85
CA ARG A 35 -6.44 16.16 1.57
C ARG A 35 -5.75 14.81 1.39
N LEU A 36 -5.71 14.32 0.15
CA LEU A 36 -5.02 13.07 -0.18
C LEU A 36 -3.49 13.20 -0.14
N GLN A 37 -2.96 14.41 -0.24
CA GLN A 37 -1.52 14.64 -0.21
C GLN A 37 -0.96 14.19 1.14
N THR A 38 0.09 13.37 1.11
CA THR A 38 0.76 12.82 2.31
C THR A 38 -0.13 11.96 3.22
N LEU A 39 -1.34 11.60 2.79
CA LEU A 39 -2.21 10.72 3.56
C LEU A 39 -1.61 9.31 3.58
N GLU A 40 -1.34 8.80 4.77
CA GLU A 40 -1.00 7.40 4.96
C GLU A 40 -2.24 6.55 4.72
N ILE A 41 -2.24 5.80 3.62
CA ILE A 41 -3.37 4.93 3.24
C ILE A 41 -3.19 3.49 3.71
N GLY A 42 -2.01 3.11 4.16
CA GLY A 42 -1.73 1.72 4.50
C GLY A 42 -0.26 1.32 4.46
N VAL A 43 -0.03 0.02 4.61
CA VAL A 43 1.30 -0.58 4.72
C VAL A 43 1.54 -1.54 3.55
N LEU A 44 2.60 -1.30 2.78
CA LEU A 44 3.11 -2.21 1.76
C LEU A 44 4.28 -3.02 2.34
N CYS A 45 4.13 -4.34 2.38
CA CYS A 45 5.16 -5.24 2.90
C CYS A 45 5.62 -6.22 1.81
N ARG A 46 6.93 -6.49 1.80
CA ARG A 46 7.55 -7.58 1.05
C ARG A 46 8.43 -8.37 2.02
N PRO A 47 7.99 -9.54 2.50
CA PRO A 47 8.84 -10.43 3.26
C PRO A 47 10.09 -10.78 2.44
N SER A 48 11.29 -10.63 3.02
CA SER A 48 12.57 -10.80 2.29
C SER A 48 12.73 -12.18 1.65
N ALA A 49 12.09 -13.21 2.22
CA ALA A 49 12.13 -14.58 1.74
C ALA A 49 11.14 -14.88 0.58
N GLN A 50 10.22 -13.95 0.25
CA GLN A 50 9.14 -14.19 -0.71
C GLN A 50 9.10 -13.13 -1.81
N GLU A 51 8.67 -13.54 -3.00
CA GLU A 51 8.35 -12.61 -4.11
C GLU A 51 6.90 -12.10 -4.05
N VAL A 52 6.22 -12.38 -2.94
CA VAL A 52 4.84 -11.98 -2.67
C VAL A 52 4.84 -10.65 -1.93
N TYR A 53 3.99 -9.74 -2.36
CA TYR A 53 3.74 -8.47 -1.70
C TYR A 53 2.39 -8.54 -0.97
N THR A 54 2.33 -7.95 0.22
CA THR A 54 1.06 -7.68 0.90
C THR A 54 0.85 -6.18 1.02
N PHE A 55 -0.38 -5.74 0.81
CA PHE A 55 -0.76 -4.36 0.98
C PHE A 55 -2.00 -4.26 1.85
N THR A 56 -1.84 -3.61 2.99
CA THR A 56 -2.90 -3.47 3.99
C THR A 56 -3.44 -2.05 3.94
N VAL A 57 -4.74 -1.91 3.65
CA VAL A 57 -5.46 -0.63 3.58
C VAL A 57 -6.70 -0.73 4.45
N GLY A 58 -6.73 0.02 5.55
CA GLY A 58 -7.77 -0.12 6.57
C GLY A 58 -7.84 -1.56 7.11
N TYR A 59 -9.02 -2.19 7.01
CA TYR A 59 -9.26 -3.58 7.43
C TYR A 59 -9.04 -4.61 6.33
N HIS A 60 -8.53 -4.19 5.17
CA HIS A 60 -8.34 -5.05 4.02
C HIS A 60 -6.87 -5.37 3.80
N GLU A 61 -6.58 -6.63 3.54
CA GLU A 61 -5.29 -7.10 3.06
C GLU A 61 -5.43 -7.58 1.61
N LEU A 62 -4.56 -7.09 0.75
CA LEU A 62 -4.41 -7.53 -0.63
C LEU A 62 -3.08 -8.28 -0.78
N THR A 63 -3.10 -9.34 -1.58
CA THR A 63 -1.90 -10.07 -1.97
C THR A 63 -1.57 -9.73 -3.43
N GLY A 64 -0.33 -9.36 -3.67
CA GLY A 64 0.14 -8.90 -4.97
C GLY A 64 1.49 -9.51 -5.35
N SER A 65 1.90 -9.21 -6.57
CA SER A 65 3.17 -9.68 -7.11
C SER A 65 3.82 -8.58 -7.95
N LYS A 66 5.15 -8.64 -8.04
CA LYS A 66 5.93 -7.74 -8.88
C LYS A 66 5.89 -8.22 -10.33
N VAL A 67 5.49 -7.35 -11.24
CA VAL A 67 5.30 -7.68 -12.66
C VAL A 67 6.10 -6.69 -13.53
N PRO A 68 6.94 -7.17 -14.46
CA PRO A 68 7.62 -6.30 -15.42
C PRO A 68 6.63 -5.71 -16.43
N LEU A 69 6.83 -4.44 -16.79
CA LEU A 69 6.05 -3.74 -17.79
C LEU A 69 6.59 -4.05 -19.18
N LYS A 70 5.70 -4.40 -20.13
CA LYS A 70 6.05 -4.59 -21.55
C LYS A 70 6.58 -3.30 -22.18
N LYS A 71 6.08 -2.15 -21.72
CA LYS A 71 6.51 -0.81 -22.13
C LYS A 71 6.84 -0.02 -20.87
N PRO A 72 8.13 0.29 -20.61
CA PRO A 72 8.52 1.13 -19.48
C PRO A 72 7.87 2.51 -19.56
N LEU A 73 7.58 3.09 -18.41
CA LEU A 73 7.02 4.44 -18.30
C LEU A 73 8.08 5.42 -17.83
N LEU A 74 7.99 6.65 -18.33
CA LEU A 74 8.84 7.75 -17.91
C LEU A 74 8.09 8.59 -16.87
N VAL A 75 8.72 8.88 -15.74
CA VAL A 75 8.15 9.76 -14.72
C VAL A 75 8.60 11.18 -15.03
N LEU A 76 7.64 12.04 -15.34
CA LEU A 76 7.88 13.44 -15.71
C LEU A 76 7.36 14.37 -14.61
N LYS A 77 8.20 15.30 -14.18
CA LYS A 77 7.83 16.40 -13.30
C LYS A 77 7.64 17.65 -14.13
N LYS A 78 6.46 18.26 -14.06
CA LYS A 78 6.21 19.58 -14.64
C LYS A 78 6.89 20.63 -13.78
N LYS A 79 7.82 21.39 -14.36
CA LYS A 79 8.42 22.55 -13.70
C LYS A 79 7.43 23.71 -13.78
N LYS A 80 7.16 24.36 -12.64
CA LYS A 80 6.44 25.63 -12.64
C LYS A 80 7.42 26.68 -13.14
N CYS A 81 7.12 27.34 -14.26
CA CYS A 81 7.76 28.61 -14.56
C CYS A 81 7.19 29.61 -13.56
N VAL A 82 8.03 30.10 -12.66
CA VAL A 82 7.69 31.27 -11.86
C VAL A 82 7.93 32.44 -12.81
N ASP A 83 6.86 33.07 -13.30
CA ASP A 83 6.97 34.33 -14.03
C ASP A 83 7.41 35.41 -13.04
N GLU A 84 8.71 35.52 -12.82
CA GLU A 84 9.31 36.74 -12.29
C GLU A 84 9.56 37.69 -13.46
N ASP A 85 8.69 38.70 -13.51
CA ASP A 85 8.81 40.00 -14.18
C ASP A 85 8.60 40.14 -15.70
N GLN A 86 7.46 40.77 -16.01
CA GLN A 86 7.28 41.84 -17.00
C GLN A 86 8.24 41.89 -18.21
N SER A 87 7.78 41.38 -19.34
CA SER A 87 7.75 42.17 -20.59
C SER A 87 6.91 41.42 -21.62
N GLY A 88 5.99 42.15 -22.25
CA GLY A 88 5.06 41.58 -23.21
C GLY A 88 5.79 40.95 -24.39
N ASP A 89 5.68 39.64 -24.50
CA ASP A 89 5.51 39.00 -25.80
C ASP A 89 4.87 37.62 -25.62
N THR A 90 3.99 37.25 -26.56
CA THR A 90 3.17 36.04 -26.49
C THR A 90 4.03 34.81 -26.76
N LYS A 91 4.86 34.40 -25.79
CA LYS A 91 5.53 33.11 -25.82
C LYS A 91 4.69 32.14 -25.02
N SER A 92 4.02 31.24 -25.74
CA SER A 92 3.32 30.07 -25.19
C SER A 92 4.12 29.53 -24.01
N ALA A 93 3.54 29.57 -22.81
CA ALA A 93 4.17 29.06 -21.59
C ALA A 93 4.63 27.62 -21.84
N THR A 94 5.90 27.46 -22.19
CA THR A 94 6.48 26.18 -22.55
C THR A 94 6.70 25.47 -21.24
N ALA A 95 5.72 24.67 -20.84
CA ALA A 95 5.81 23.85 -19.65
C ALA A 95 7.05 22.95 -19.77
N GLU A 96 8.12 23.29 -19.06
CA GLU A 96 9.32 22.47 -19.02
C GLU A 96 9.00 21.16 -18.28
N LEU A 97 9.24 20.03 -18.95
CA LEU A 97 9.07 18.70 -18.38
C LEU A 97 10.44 18.11 -18.07
N GLU A 98 10.63 17.69 -16.83
CA GLU A 98 11.86 17.09 -16.34
C GLU A 98 11.66 15.59 -16.10
N VAL A 99 12.59 14.77 -16.59
CA VAL A 99 12.60 13.34 -16.25
C VAL A 99 13.13 13.16 -14.84
N ILE A 100 12.31 12.56 -13.97
CA ILE A 100 12.67 12.27 -12.57
C ILE A 100 12.80 10.77 -12.26
N GLY A 101 12.40 9.89 -13.18
CA GLY A 101 12.50 8.44 -12.97
C GLY A 101 12.00 7.62 -14.14
N ILE A 102 12.25 6.31 -14.05
CA ILE A 102 11.76 5.30 -14.99
C ILE A 102 11.02 4.24 -14.18
N ILE A 103 9.87 3.79 -14.68
CA ILE A 103 9.12 2.68 -14.12
C ILE A 103 9.21 1.52 -15.11
N ARG A 104 9.89 0.44 -14.73
CA ARG A 104 9.94 -0.81 -15.52
C ARG A 104 9.06 -1.90 -14.94
N GLN A 105 8.60 -1.72 -13.70
CA GLN A 105 7.91 -2.75 -12.94
C GLN A 105 6.73 -2.14 -12.18
N ARG A 106 5.68 -2.93 -12.01
CA ARG A 106 4.53 -2.61 -11.15
C ARG A 106 4.35 -3.69 -10.10
N ILE A 107 3.74 -3.33 -8.97
CA ILE A 107 3.24 -4.26 -7.96
C ILE A 107 1.74 -4.36 -8.19
N LEU A 108 1.30 -5.51 -8.69
CA LEU A 108 -0.09 -5.73 -9.11
C LEU A 108 -0.85 -6.52 -8.03
N PHE A 109 -1.92 -5.93 -7.53
CA PHE A 109 -2.89 -6.55 -6.63
C PHE A 109 -4.20 -6.80 -7.39
N LYS A 110 -4.33 -8.02 -7.94
CA LYS A 110 -5.49 -8.46 -8.73
C LYS A 110 -6.48 -9.33 -7.94
N THR A 111 -6.12 -9.72 -6.71
CA THR A 111 -6.96 -10.57 -5.87
C THR A 111 -7.99 -9.73 -5.12
N ARG A 112 -9.17 -10.30 -4.90
CA ARG A 112 -10.18 -9.68 -4.03
C ARG A 112 -9.59 -9.37 -2.64
N PRO A 113 -9.81 -8.17 -2.08
CA PRO A 113 -9.33 -7.83 -0.75
C PRO A 113 -9.90 -8.79 0.31
N LYS A 114 -9.05 -9.24 1.23
CA LYS A 114 -9.43 -10.09 2.36
C LYS A 114 -9.62 -9.23 3.60
N ALA A 115 -10.69 -9.46 4.34
CA ALA A 115 -10.87 -8.81 5.63
C ALA A 115 -9.87 -9.38 6.65
N LEU A 116 -9.22 -8.50 7.40
CA LEU A 116 -8.44 -8.85 8.58
C LEU A 116 -9.39 -9.16 9.73
N ILE A 117 -10.03 -10.33 9.68
CA ILE A 117 -10.88 -10.81 10.78
C ILE A 117 -9.96 -11.23 11.92
N SER A 118 -10.16 -10.70 13.12
CA SER A 118 -9.47 -11.18 14.31
C SER A 118 -9.73 -12.68 14.46
N LYS A 119 -8.66 -13.49 14.51
CA LYS A 119 -8.82 -14.92 14.81
C LYS A 119 -9.46 -15.02 16.21
N PRO A 120 -10.60 -15.71 16.39
CA PRO A 120 -11.19 -15.87 17.72
C PRO A 120 -10.18 -16.57 18.62
N GLN A 121 -9.92 -16.01 19.81
CA GLN A 121 -9.08 -16.68 20.80
C GLN A 121 -9.76 -18.01 21.20
N PRO A 122 -9.02 -19.13 21.24
CA PRO A 122 -9.58 -20.38 21.71
C PRO A 122 -9.94 -20.22 23.18
N SER A 123 -11.25 -20.22 23.49
CA SER A 123 -11.73 -20.24 24.86
C SER A 123 -11.35 -21.59 25.48
N VAL A 124 -10.41 -21.57 26.42
CA VAL A 124 -10.10 -22.73 27.24
C VAL A 124 -11.32 -23.00 28.11
N LYS A 125 -12.08 -24.05 27.77
CA LYS A 125 -13.25 -24.49 28.54
C LYS A 125 -12.75 -25.15 29.83
N GLU A 126 -12.64 -24.37 30.89
CA GLU A 126 -12.32 -24.84 32.23
C GLU A 126 -13.41 -25.83 32.67
N ARG A 127 -13.04 -27.11 32.82
CA ARG A 127 -13.91 -28.13 33.42
C ARG A 127 -13.88 -27.95 34.94
N SER A 128 -14.89 -27.30 35.49
CA SER A 128 -15.17 -27.36 36.92
C SER A 128 -15.54 -28.81 37.30
N ARG A 129 -14.73 -29.43 38.16
CA ARG A 129 -15.05 -30.74 38.76
C ARG A 129 -16.08 -30.50 39.87
N ALA A 130 -17.27 -31.07 39.72
CA ALA A 130 -18.29 -31.11 40.76
C ALA A 130 -17.80 -31.96 41.95
N SER A 131 -17.76 -31.36 43.13
CA SER A 131 -17.53 -32.00 44.42
C SER A 131 -18.78 -32.79 44.83
N GLY A 132 -18.73 -34.12 44.65
CA GLY A 132 -19.70 -35.04 45.23
C GLY A 132 -19.36 -35.31 46.70
N SER A 133 -20.17 -34.77 47.62
CA SER A 133 -20.13 -35.11 49.04
C SER A 133 -20.86 -36.44 49.28
N GLY A 134 -20.11 -37.52 49.46
CA GLY A 134 -20.62 -38.80 49.95
C GLY A 134 -20.50 -38.87 51.47
N SER A 135 -21.62 -38.77 52.18
CA SER A 135 -21.70 -39.11 53.62
C SER A 135 -21.67 -40.63 53.77
N ALA A 136 -20.60 -41.15 54.38
CA ALA A 136 -20.51 -42.54 54.81
C ALA A 136 -20.84 -42.64 56.31
N VAL A 137 -21.94 -43.33 56.59
CA VAL A 137 -22.39 -43.81 57.89
C VAL A 137 -21.32 -44.74 58.49
N THR A 138 -20.93 -44.52 59.75
CA THR A 138 -20.11 -45.46 60.52
C THR A 138 -20.92 -46.05 61.67
N GLY A 139 -21.06 -47.37 61.65
CA GLY A 139 -21.63 -48.18 62.72
C GLY A 139 -20.55 -48.78 63.64
N GLN A 140 -20.96 -48.94 64.90
CA GLN A 140 -20.40 -49.61 66.09
C GLN A 140 -19.37 -50.74 65.94
N ALA A 141 -18.38 -50.73 66.86
CA ALA A 141 -18.03 -51.76 67.85
C ALA A 141 -16.87 -51.16 68.70
N THR A 142 -16.82 -51.16 70.04
CA THR A 142 -17.12 -52.17 71.07
C THR A 142 -17.51 -51.50 72.38
#